data_AF-A0A4Y2HNX8-F1
#
_entry.id   AF-A0A4Y2HNX8-F1
#
_cell.length_a   1.000
_cell.length_b   1.000
_cell.length_c   1.000
_cell.angle_alpha   90.00
_cell.angle_beta   90.00
_cell.angle_gamma   90.00
#
_symmetry.space_group_name_H-M   'P 1'
#
loop_
_entity.id
_entity.type
_entity.pdbx_description
1 polymer ?
#
loop_
_entity_poly.entity_id
_entity_poly.type
_entity_poly.pdbx_seq_one_letter_code
_entity_poly.pdbx_strand_id
1 'polypeptide(L)'
;MSGLKPSLKAPLVVQNPIQFKDAVEVAIRVEKSLNLQNPNVNALASNPQDTEVEKLKQQQNDCMSKMSLMMEQMAILSDQISKLQNKSANTNSRPYVNPPVRRQVTCFYCNIKGHIEPDCRKKLRDQRRERQFANANRGSNSQRQNQSENLNG
;
A
#
# COMPACT_ATOMS: atom_id res chain seq x y z
N MET A 1 3.47 -56.88 17.03
CA MET A 1 3.76 -57.54 15.73
C MET A 1 4.22 -56.47 14.75
N SER A 2 5.51 -56.15 14.75
CA SER A 2 6.08 -55.11 13.88
C SER A 2 6.25 -55.67 12.48
N GLY A 3 5.46 -55.18 11.53
CA GLY A 3 5.55 -55.57 10.12
C GLY A 3 6.86 -55.07 9.50
N LEU A 4 7.70 -56.00 9.04
CA LEU A 4 8.86 -55.68 8.21
C LEU A 4 8.36 -55.02 6.92
N LYS A 5 8.76 -53.77 6.68
CA LYS A 5 8.50 -53.09 5.41
C LYS A 5 9.16 -53.88 4.27
N PRO A 6 8.46 -54.23 3.18
CA PRO A 6 9.08 -54.92 2.06
C PRO A 6 10.22 -54.05 1.49
N SER A 7 11.39 -54.67 1.30
CA SER A 7 12.53 -54.07 0.60
C SER A 7 12.18 -53.95 -0.88
N LEU A 8 11.50 -52.87 -1.24
CA LEU A 8 11.17 -52.54 -2.63
C LEU A 8 12.45 -52.09 -3.35
N LYS A 9 13.15 -53.05 -3.97
CA LYS A 9 14.20 -52.72 -4.94
C LYS A 9 13.52 -52.22 -6.22
N ALA A 10 13.38 -50.91 -6.35
CA ALA A 10 12.88 -50.31 -7.59
C ALA A 10 13.87 -50.63 -8.72
N PRO A 11 13.42 -51.18 -9.87
CA PRO A 11 14.30 -51.45 -10.99
C PRO A 11 14.84 -50.13 -11.56
N LEU A 12 16.17 -49.95 -11.49
CA LEU A 12 16.86 -48.82 -12.10
C LEU A 12 17.01 -49.10 -13.61
N VAL A 13 16.21 -48.44 -14.44
CA VAL A 13 16.37 -48.52 -15.90
C VAL A 13 17.52 -47.61 -16.31
N VAL A 14 18.69 -48.20 -16.53
CA VAL A 14 19.86 -47.54 -17.12
C VAL A 14 19.79 -47.75 -18.63
N GLN A 15 19.43 -46.70 -19.36
CA GLN A 15 19.57 -46.67 -20.81
C GLN A 15 21.00 -46.26 -21.16
N ASN A 16 21.55 -46.75 -22.28
CA ASN A 16 22.87 -46.33 -22.76
C ASN A 16 22.71 -45.00 -23.51
N PRO A 17 23.09 -43.85 -22.91
CA PRO A 17 22.81 -42.55 -23.51
C PRO A 17 23.75 -42.31 -24.70
N ILE A 18 23.18 -41.88 -25.83
CA ILE A 18 23.94 -41.50 -27.04
C ILE A 18 24.21 -39.99 -27.11
N GLN A 19 23.52 -39.20 -26.28
CA GLN A 19 23.73 -37.75 -26.17
C GLN A 19 24.06 -37.35 -24.73
N PHE A 20 24.81 -36.26 -24.59
CA PHE A 20 25.22 -35.72 -23.29
C PHE A 20 24.03 -35.40 -22.39
N LYS A 21 22.95 -34.84 -22.96
CA LYS A 21 21.72 -34.54 -22.22
C LYS A 21 21.12 -35.79 -21.58
N ASP A 22 21.03 -36.88 -22.34
CA ASP A 22 20.50 -38.16 -21.85
C ASP A 22 21.41 -38.75 -20.77
N ALA A 23 22.73 -38.58 -20.91
CA ALA A 23 23.70 -39.02 -19.90
C ALA A 23 23.53 -38.27 -18.58
N VAL A 24 23.26 -36.96 -18.62
CA VAL A 24 22.97 -36.15 -17.43
C VAL A 24 21.67 -36.61 -16.77
N GLU A 25 20.61 -36.87 -17.54
CA GLU A 25 19.33 -37.35 -17.00
C GLU A 25 19.46 -38.74 -16.38
N VAL A 26 20.25 -39.64 -16.99
CA VAL A 26 20.57 -40.96 -16.42
C VAL A 26 21.38 -40.80 -15.12
N ALA A 27 22.37 -39.91 -15.09
CA ALA A 27 23.16 -39.65 -13.88
C ALA A 27 22.29 -39.15 -12.71
N ILE A 28 21.41 -38.16 -12.97
CA ILE A 28 20.46 -37.65 -11.97
C ILE A 28 19.53 -38.76 -11.46
N ARG A 29 19.05 -39.63 -12.36
CA ARG A 29 18.18 -40.76 -11.99
C ARG A 29 18.90 -41.76 -11.10
N VAL A 30 20.13 -42.13 -11.47
CA VAL A 30 20.99 -43.05 -10.70
C VAL A 30 21.25 -42.50 -9.32
N GLU A 31 21.64 -41.22 -9.23
CA GLU A 31 21.93 -40.55 -7.95
C GLU A 31 20.71 -40.53 -7.03
N LYS A 32 19.54 -40.14 -7.55
CA LYS A 32 18.28 -40.15 -6.79
C LYS A 32 17.92 -41.55 -6.28
N SER A 33 18.04 -42.57 -7.13
CA SER A 33 17.76 -43.95 -6.74
C SER A 33 18.75 -44.49 -5.71
N LEU A 34 20.04 -44.14 -5.81
CA LEU A 34 21.05 -44.51 -4.82
C LEU A 34 20.79 -43.84 -3.47
N ASN A 35 20.36 -42.58 -3.46
CA ASN A 35 20.00 -41.85 -2.25
C ASN A 35 18.77 -42.45 -1.55
N LEU A 36 17.77 -42.92 -2.32
CA LEU A 36 16.60 -43.63 -1.77
C LEU A 36 16.95 -45.02 -1.21
N GLN A 37 17.92 -45.71 -1.83
CA GLN A 37 18.33 -47.05 -1.44
C GLN A 37 19.27 -47.05 -0.23
N ASN A 38 20.15 -46.05 -0.15
CA ASN A 38 21.07 -45.82 0.96
C ASN A 38 21.02 -44.33 1.33
N PRO A 39 20.02 -43.90 2.13
CA PRO A 39 19.96 -42.52 2.58
C PRO A 39 21.24 -42.21 3.35
N ASN A 40 21.99 -41.22 2.86
CA ASN A 40 23.13 -40.70 3.59
C ASN A 40 22.61 -40.00 4.85
N VAL A 41 22.69 -40.69 6.00
CA VAL A 41 22.24 -40.17 7.30
C VAL A 41 22.97 -38.89 7.71
N ASN A 42 24.15 -38.62 7.15
CA ASN A 42 24.89 -37.38 7.37
C ASN A 42 24.44 -36.23 6.45
N ALA A 43 23.79 -36.52 5.31
CA ALA A 43 23.26 -35.49 4.41
C ALA A 43 21.87 -34.97 4.83
N LEU A 44 21.12 -35.77 5.60
CA LEU A 44 19.84 -35.36 6.22
C LEU A 44 20.02 -34.59 7.54
N ALA A 45 21.22 -34.57 8.08
CA ALA A 45 21.58 -33.61 9.12
C ALA A 45 21.88 -32.26 8.45
N SER A 46 20.85 -31.58 7.97
CA SER A 46 20.93 -30.12 7.86
C SER A 46 21.36 -29.62 9.24
N ASN A 47 22.59 -29.11 9.33
CA ASN A 47 23.17 -28.71 10.60
C ASN A 47 22.23 -27.67 11.21
N PRO A 48 21.83 -27.76 12.50
CA PRO A 48 20.97 -26.75 13.13
C PRO A 48 21.50 -25.31 12.99
N GLN A 49 22.82 -25.18 12.80
CA GLN A 49 23.50 -23.92 12.52
C GLN A 49 23.14 -23.32 11.15
N ASP A 50 22.91 -24.13 10.11
CA ASP A 50 22.60 -23.64 8.76
C ASP A 50 21.22 -22.95 8.74
N THR A 51 20.26 -23.49 9.49
CA THR A 51 18.90 -22.91 9.62
C THR A 51 18.89 -21.59 10.38
N GLU A 52 19.76 -21.43 11.39
CA GLU A 52 19.90 -20.19 12.17
C GLU A 52 20.60 -19.10 11.34
N VAL A 53 21.66 -19.46 10.61
CA VAL A 53 22.38 -18.53 9.72
C VAL A 53 21.48 -18.03 8.59
N GLU A 54 20.65 -18.91 8.01
CA GLU A 54 19.72 -18.53 6.96
C GLU A 54 18.60 -17.60 7.47
N LYS A 55 18.07 -17.86 8.67
CA LYS A 55 17.12 -16.93 9.34
C LYS A 55 17.77 -15.58 9.66
N LEU A 56 19.00 -15.56 10.15
CA LEU A 56 19.74 -14.34 10.43
C LEU A 56 19.97 -13.51 9.16
N LYS A 57 20.32 -14.18 8.06
CA LYS A 57 20.48 -13.53 6.75
C LYS A 57 19.16 -12.95 6.24
N GLN A 58 18.05 -13.68 6.41
CA GLN A 58 16.72 -13.17 6.05
C GLN A 58 16.35 -11.95 6.92
N GLN A 59 16.55 -12.03 8.23
CA GLN A 59 16.30 -10.91 9.14
C GLN A 59 17.16 -9.68 8.80
N GLN A 60 18.41 -9.88 8.41
CA GLN A 60 19.30 -8.82 7.95
C GLN A 60 18.76 -8.16 6.67
N ASN A 61 18.33 -8.95 5.68
CA ASN A 61 17.73 -8.44 4.45
C ASN A 61 16.43 -7.66 4.71
N ASP A 62 15.59 -8.14 5.61
CA ASP A 62 14.36 -7.46 6.02
C ASP A 62 14.66 -6.13 6.72
N CYS A 63 15.69 -6.12 7.58
CA CYS A 63 16.15 -4.91 8.26
C CYS A 63 16.68 -3.86 7.27
N MET A 64 17.50 -4.28 6.32
CA MET A 64 18.04 -3.41 5.27
C MET A 64 16.93 -2.85 4.37
N SER A 65 15.94 -3.67 4.01
CA SER A 65 14.79 -3.22 3.22
C SER A 65 13.95 -2.18 3.96
N LYS A 66 13.72 -2.38 5.27
CA LYS A 66 13.04 -1.39 6.12
C LYS A 66 13.83 -0.10 6.25
N MET A 67 15.15 -0.17 6.40
CA MET A 67 16.03 1.00 6.45
C MET A 67 15.95 1.80 5.14
N SER A 68 16.00 1.13 3.99
CA SER A 68 15.87 1.76 2.67
C SER A 68 14.54 2.49 2.53
N LEU A 69 13.44 1.82 2.89
CA LEU A 69 12.10 2.43 2.84
C LEU A 69 11.99 3.64 3.78
N MET A 70 12.55 3.54 4.99
CA MET A 70 12.56 4.63 5.96
C MET A 70 13.35 5.84 5.43
N MET A 71 14.51 5.61 4.80
CA MET A 71 15.29 6.67 4.16
C MET A 71 14.51 7.36 3.03
N GLU A 72 13.81 6.59 2.21
CA GLU A 72 12.98 7.14 1.13
C GLU A 72 11.81 7.98 1.67
N GLN A 73 11.13 7.48 2.71
CA GLN A 73 10.09 8.25 3.41
C GLN A 73 10.66 9.53 4.04
N MET A 74 11.85 9.47 4.64
CA MET A 74 12.52 10.63 5.22
C MET A 74 12.88 11.66 4.14
N ALA A 75 13.34 11.22 2.97
CA ALA A 75 13.62 12.12 1.84
C ALA A 75 12.35 12.86 1.38
N ILE A 76 11.24 12.13 1.20
CA ILE A 76 9.95 12.73 0.83
C ILE A 76 9.48 13.75 1.88
N LEU A 77 9.56 13.40 3.16
CA LEU A 77 9.16 14.30 4.25
C LEU A 77 10.05 15.56 4.29
N SER A 78 11.36 15.41 4.09
CA SER A 78 12.29 16.54 4.06
C SER A 78 12.02 17.51 2.91
N ASP A 79 11.66 17.01 1.73
CA ASP A 79 11.24 17.83 0.58
C ASP A 79 9.93 18.58 0.87
N GLN A 80 8.95 17.91 1.48
CA GLN A 80 7.69 18.55 1.89
C GLN A 80 7.92 19.66 2.92
N ILE A 81 8.77 19.43 3.93
CA ILE A 81 9.15 20.45 4.91
C ILE A 81 9.83 21.63 4.23
N SER A 82 10.76 21.37 3.31
CA SER A 82 11.46 22.42 2.54
C SER A 82 10.48 23.26 1.73
N LYS A 83 9.51 22.63 1.07
CA LYS A 83 8.43 23.32 0.34
C LYS A 83 7.59 24.20 1.25
N LEU A 84 7.24 23.73 2.45
CA LEU A 84 6.47 24.49 3.43
C LEU A 84 7.27 25.67 4.01
N GLN A 85 8.55 25.48 4.32
CA GLN A 85 9.44 26.54 4.79
C GLN A 85 9.60 27.66 3.74
N ASN A 86 9.82 27.28 2.48
CA ASN A 86 9.91 28.24 1.37
C ASN A 86 8.57 28.94 1.07
N LYS A 87 7.43 28.24 1.25
CA LYS A 87 6.10 28.86 1.18
C LYS A 87 5.88 29.86 2.30
N SER A 88 6.30 29.54 3.53
CA SER A 88 6.20 30.44 4.69
C SER A 88 6.99 31.74 4.51
N ALA A 89 8.18 31.67 3.89
CA ALA A 89 8.96 32.85 3.52
C ALA A 89 8.26 33.72 2.45
N ASN A 90 7.51 33.10 1.54
CA ASN A 90 6.82 33.80 0.45
C ASN A 90 5.42 34.30 0.83
N THR A 91 4.73 33.67 1.78
CA THR A 91 3.38 34.11 2.23
C THR A 91 3.41 35.24 3.25
N ASN A 92 4.56 35.53 3.87
CA ASN A 92 4.73 36.71 4.73
C ASN A 92 5.08 37.98 3.96
N SER A 93 5.39 37.86 2.66
CA SER A 93 5.61 39.01 1.77
C SER A 93 4.31 39.36 1.05
N ARG A 94 3.24 39.62 1.79
CA ARG A 94 2.18 40.46 1.23
C ARG A 94 2.87 41.81 0.95
N PRO A 95 2.89 42.34 -0.28
CA PRO A 95 3.34 43.70 -0.49
C PRO A 95 2.57 44.54 0.53
N TYR A 96 3.26 45.39 1.28
CA TYR A 96 2.60 46.39 2.11
C TYR A 96 1.89 47.36 1.16
N VAL A 97 0.73 46.93 0.66
CA VAL A 97 -0.22 47.78 0.00
C VAL A 97 -0.83 48.54 1.15
N ASN A 98 -0.50 49.84 1.24
CA ASN A 98 -1.19 50.77 2.11
C ASN A 98 -2.68 50.39 2.11
N PRO A 99 -3.28 50.02 3.26
CA PRO A 99 -4.68 49.66 3.28
C PRO A 99 -5.42 50.86 2.69
N PRO A 100 -6.18 50.70 1.57
CA PRO A 100 -7.03 51.80 1.12
C PRO A 100 -7.91 52.11 2.32
N VAL A 101 -7.79 53.33 2.85
CA VAL A 101 -8.46 53.81 4.06
C VAL A 101 -9.87 53.28 4.04
N ARG A 102 -10.11 52.15 4.74
CA ARG A 102 -11.39 51.45 4.63
C ARG A 102 -12.34 52.34 5.38
N ARG A 103 -13.02 53.21 4.62
CA ARG A 103 -14.18 53.99 5.04
C ARG A 103 -14.98 53.09 5.96
N GLN A 104 -15.40 53.62 7.11
CA GLN A 104 -16.04 52.92 8.23
C GLN A 104 -17.37 52.26 7.80
N VAL A 105 -17.30 51.34 6.84
CA VAL A 105 -18.43 50.81 6.11
C VAL A 105 -19.01 49.71 6.98
N THR A 106 -20.29 49.84 7.26
CA THR A 106 -21.05 48.87 8.03
C THR A 106 -21.65 47.87 7.06
N CYS A 107 -21.42 46.59 7.31
CA CYS A 107 -22.01 45.54 6.51
C CYS A 107 -23.54 45.54 6.66
N PHE A 108 -24.30 45.58 5.56
CA PHE A 108 -25.76 45.55 5.59
C PHE A 108 -26.36 44.20 6.03
N TYR A 109 -25.56 43.13 6.06
CA TYR A 109 -26.00 41.80 6.48
C TYR A 109 -25.82 41.52 7.98
N CYS A 110 -24.66 41.90 8.53
CA CYS A 110 -24.34 41.61 9.94
C CYS A 110 -24.20 42.85 10.81
N ASN A 111 -24.30 44.04 10.23
CA ASN A 111 -24.22 45.34 10.91
C ASN A 111 -22.88 45.61 11.63
N ILE A 112 -21.82 44.88 11.27
CA ILE A 112 -20.46 45.07 11.81
C ILE A 112 -19.67 45.98 10.87
N LYS A 113 -18.91 46.92 11.44
CA LYS A 113 -18.01 47.82 10.70
C LYS A 113 -16.78 47.07 10.16
N GLY A 114 -16.24 47.52 9.04
CA GLY A 114 -14.95 47.08 8.49
C GLY A 114 -15.04 46.18 7.25
N HIS A 115 -16.25 45.79 6.81
CA HIS A 115 -16.47 45.06 5.57
C HIS A 115 -17.84 45.38 4.97
N ILE A 116 -17.99 45.15 3.66
CA ILE A 116 -19.27 45.25 2.94
C ILE A 116 -19.93 43.87 2.86
N GLU A 117 -21.23 43.86 2.54
CA GLU A 117 -22.04 42.64 2.43
C GLU A 117 -21.44 41.50 1.57
N PRO A 118 -20.84 41.73 0.37
CA PRO A 118 -20.24 40.62 -0.40
C PRO A 118 -19.02 39.98 0.28
N ASP A 119 -18.32 40.73 1.13
CA ASP A 119 -17.18 40.22 1.92
C ASP A 119 -17.62 39.66 3.29
N CYS A 120 -18.93 39.58 3.56
CA CYS A 120 -19.42 39.16 4.86
C CYS A 120 -19.23 37.67 5.09
N ARG A 121 -18.32 37.34 6.02
CA ARG A 121 -18.04 35.96 6.44
C ARG A 121 -19.29 35.24 7.01
N LYS A 122 -20.17 35.98 7.69
CA LYS A 122 -21.43 35.43 8.22
C LYS A 122 -22.38 35.05 7.07
N LYS A 123 -22.60 35.96 6.12
CA LYS A 123 -23.41 35.71 4.92
C LYS A 123 -22.92 34.51 4.11
N LEU A 124 -21.61 34.41 3.90
CA LEU A 124 -21.01 33.28 3.17
C LEU A 124 -21.25 31.93 3.88
N ARG A 125 -21.19 31.92 5.21
CA ARG A 125 -21.48 30.72 6.01
C ARG A 125 -22.95 30.31 5.90
N ASP A 126 -23.86 31.27 5.97
CA ASP A 126 -25.31 31.02 5.95
C ASP A 126 -25.75 30.53 4.56
N GLN A 127 -25.25 31.13 3.47
CA GLN A 127 -25.48 30.61 2.11
C GLN A 127 -24.95 29.18 1.91
N ARG A 128 -23.80 28.84 2.50
CA ARG A 128 -23.27 27.48 2.42
C ARG A 128 -24.20 26.48 3.11
N ARG A 129 -24.75 26.84 4.27
CA ARG A 129 -25.72 26.01 4.99
C ARG A 129 -27.01 25.85 4.19
N GLU A 130 -27.55 26.94 3.65
CA GLU A 130 -28.78 26.91 2.86
C GLU A 130 -28.66 26.01 1.62
N ARG A 131 -27.52 26.06 0.90
CA ARG A 131 -27.25 25.14 -0.22
C ARG A 131 -27.16 23.68 0.22
N GLN A 132 -26.66 23.41 1.42
CA GLN A 132 -26.59 22.04 1.96
C GLN A 132 -28.01 21.51 2.28
N PHE A 133 -28.88 22.32 2.86
CA PHE A 133 -30.28 21.95 3.11
C PHE A 133 -31.10 21.80 1.82
N ALA A 134 -30.86 22.65 0.81
CA ALA A 134 -31.51 22.55 -0.50
C ALA A 134 -31.13 21.26 -1.25
N ASN A 135 -29.87 20.80 -1.14
CA ASN A 135 -29.44 19.54 -1.74
C ASN A 135 -29.97 18.30 -1.00
N ALA A 136 -30.15 18.37 0.32
CA ALA A 136 -30.73 17.26 1.09
C ALA A 136 -32.20 16.98 0.69
N ASN A 137 -32.99 18.02 0.38
CA ASN A 137 -34.38 17.86 -0.03
C ASN A 137 -34.58 17.38 -1.49
N ARG A 138 -33.57 17.50 -2.36
CA ARG A 138 -33.63 16.95 -3.73
C ARG A 138 -33.42 15.43 -3.80
N GLY A 139 -32.77 14.84 -2.80
CA GLY A 139 -32.51 13.39 -2.76
C GLY A 139 -33.75 12.54 -2.43
N SER A 140 -34.76 13.12 -1.76
CA SER A 140 -35.92 12.37 -1.28
C SER A 140 -37.04 12.20 -2.32
N ASN A 141 -37.09 13.03 -3.37
CA ASN A 141 -38.18 12.99 -4.36
C ASN A 141 -37.94 11.99 -5.50
N SER A 142 -36.69 11.58 -5.76
CA SER A 142 -36.37 10.58 -6.79
C SER A 142 -36.69 9.14 -6.38
N GLN A 143 -36.97 8.87 -5.11
CA GLN A 143 -37.19 7.52 -4.61
C GLN A 143 -38.67 7.09 -4.61
N ARG A 144 -39.60 8.04 -4.81
CA ARG A 144 -41.05 7.78 -4.82
C ARG A 144 -41.63 7.43 -6.20
N GLN A 145 -40.93 7.71 -7.29
CA GLN A 145 -41.43 7.43 -8.65
C GLN A 145 -41.15 6.00 -9.14
N ASN A 146 -40.20 5.28 -8.53
CA ASN A 146 -39.82 3.93 -8.96
C ASN A 146 -40.67 2.78 -8.38
N GLN A 147 -41.68 3.04 -7.53
CA GLN A 147 -42.52 1.98 -6.94
C GLN A 147 -43.86 1.76 -7.65
N SER A 148 -44.25 2.60 -8.60
CA SER A 148 -45.54 2.52 -9.29
C SER A 148 -45.53 1.75 -10.62
N GLU A 149 -44.37 1.25 -11.08
CA GLU A 149 -44.24 0.60 -12.40
C GLU A 149 -44.10 -0.94 -12.33
N ASN A 150 -44.16 -1.57 -11.15
CA ASN A 150 -43.86 -3.01 -10.97
C ASN A 150 -45.07 -3.89 -10.58
N LEU A 151 -46.27 -3.56 -11.07
CA LEU A 151 -47.50 -4.33 -10.76
C LEU A 151 -48.32 -4.80 -11.97
N ASN A 152 -47.83 -4.65 -13.21
CA ASN A 152 -48.47 -5.26 -14.38
C ASN A 152 -47.41 -5.69 -15.40
N GLY A 153 -47.12 -6.99 -15.45
CA GLY A 153 -46.24 -7.63 -16.43
C GLY A 153 -46.23 -9.13 -16.24
#